data_AF-A0A3D4BUS6-F1
#
_entry.id   AF-A0A3D4BUS6-F1
#
_cell.length_a   1.000
_cell.length_b   1.000
_cell.length_c   1.000
_cell.angle_alpha   90.00
_cell.angle_beta   90.00
_cell.angle_gamma   90.00
#
_symmetry.space_group_name_H-M   'P 1'
#
loop_
_entity.id
_entity.type
_entity.pdbx_description
1 polymer ?
#
loop_
_entity_poly.entity_id
_entity_poly.type
_entity_poly.pdbx_seq_one_letter_code
_entity_poly.pdbx_strand_id
1 'polypeptide(L)'
;MGFSTLPETVNDTTYYVSGTNQCFSWWVRAVCADGTVSAWSKACSCAPRCIISTPTNLSCRVVKGGQQLTWDAVFNASSYDIYIENNDPDCCGNSQRPSVTTLSVLSNSYTVSSTSACFSWKVRARCSDGTLSAWSSKKCSCGLVIQPGGPIITPATKISVNGGSLNVEDFTVTTVPNPADEFVDVTVNYEMDAALQAQGRIVISDMASHEVYNSAISLNTNNRIDLKELTSGIYVYRIFYGDQLIHTEKLVIK
;
A
#
# COMPACT_ATOMS: atom_id res chain seq x y z
N MET A 1 -19.50 -26.35 -15.75
CA MET A 1 -19.75 -26.91 -17.09
C MET A 1 -19.37 -25.83 -18.09
N GLY A 2 -18.31 -26.05 -18.87
CA GLY A 2 -17.90 -25.14 -19.95
C GLY A 2 -18.52 -25.60 -21.25
N PHE A 3 -19.15 -24.69 -22.00
CA PHE A 3 -19.61 -24.97 -23.35
C PHE A 3 -18.38 -24.99 -24.26
N SER A 4 -18.10 -26.13 -24.91
CA SER A 4 -17.17 -26.21 -26.03
C SER A 4 -17.96 -26.01 -27.30
N THR A 5 -17.60 -25.02 -28.11
CA THR A 5 -18.07 -24.95 -29.49
C THR A 5 -17.35 -26.02 -30.32
N LEU A 6 -17.99 -26.49 -31.40
CA LEU A 6 -17.33 -27.36 -32.36
C LEU A 6 -16.26 -26.58 -33.13
N PRO A 7 -15.19 -27.24 -33.62
CA PRO A 7 -14.17 -26.57 -34.42
C PRO A 7 -14.78 -25.99 -35.70
N GLU A 8 -14.51 -24.72 -35.98
CA GLU A 8 -14.92 -24.03 -37.19
C GLU A 8 -13.70 -23.77 -38.08
N THR A 9 -13.81 -24.06 -39.37
CA THR A 9 -12.74 -23.79 -40.34
C THR A 9 -12.85 -22.34 -40.79
N VAL A 10 -11.77 -21.58 -40.59
CA VAL A 10 -11.66 -20.19 -41.02
C VAL A 10 -10.52 -20.07 -42.03
N ASN A 11 -10.74 -19.29 -43.09
CA ASN A 11 -9.74 -19.02 -44.13
C ASN A 11 -9.00 -17.69 -43.91
N ASP A 12 -9.16 -17.10 -42.73
CA ASP A 12 -8.52 -15.86 -42.29
C ASP A 12 -7.74 -16.13 -40.99
N THR A 13 -6.80 -15.25 -40.70
CA THR A 13 -6.05 -15.21 -39.43
C THR A 13 -6.85 -14.59 -38.29
N THR A 14 -8.09 -14.14 -38.55
CA THR A 14 -8.98 -13.52 -37.58
C THR A 14 -10.32 -14.26 -37.48
N TYR A 15 -10.86 -14.34 -36.26
CA TYR A 15 -12.18 -14.92 -35.99
C TYR A 15 -12.86 -14.13 -34.87
N TYR A 16 -14.13 -13.74 -35.09
CA TYR A 16 -14.90 -12.95 -34.14
C TYR A 16 -15.83 -13.86 -33.33
N VAL A 17 -15.58 -13.95 -32.02
CA VAL A 17 -16.46 -14.66 -31.09
C VAL A 17 -17.61 -13.73 -30.70
N SER A 18 -18.84 -14.06 -31.11
CA SER A 18 -20.05 -13.33 -30.71
C SER A 18 -20.65 -13.94 -29.44
N GLY A 19 -20.80 -13.11 -28.39
CA GLY A 19 -21.35 -13.52 -27.10
C GLY A 19 -20.73 -12.75 -25.92
N THR A 20 -21.47 -12.64 -24.81
CA THR A 20 -21.08 -11.86 -23.62
C THR A 20 -20.26 -12.67 -22.59
N ASN A 21 -19.65 -13.80 -22.99
CA ASN A 21 -18.89 -14.63 -22.07
C ASN A 21 -17.60 -13.91 -21.66
N GLN A 22 -17.51 -13.56 -20.37
CA GLN A 22 -16.49 -12.66 -19.83
C GLN A 22 -15.06 -13.25 -19.85
N CYS A 23 -14.89 -14.57 -20.04
CA CYS A 23 -13.60 -15.20 -20.30
C CYS A 23 -13.78 -16.51 -21.09
N PHE A 24 -12.93 -16.76 -22.08
CA PHE A 24 -12.86 -18.02 -22.83
C PHE A 24 -11.41 -18.38 -23.16
N SER A 25 -11.17 -19.66 -23.39
CA SER A 25 -9.91 -20.15 -23.96
C SER A 25 -10.14 -20.58 -25.40
N TRP A 26 -9.16 -20.38 -26.25
CA TRP A 26 -9.24 -20.75 -27.64
C TRP A 26 -7.93 -21.40 -28.09
N TRP A 27 -8.06 -22.24 -29.11
CA TRP A 27 -6.98 -22.97 -29.73
C TRP A 27 -7.14 -22.83 -31.23
N VAL A 28 -6.05 -22.56 -31.94
CA VAL A 28 -6.01 -22.63 -33.42
C VAL A 28 -4.89 -23.53 -33.88
N ARG A 29 -5.11 -24.19 -35.02
CA ARG A 29 -4.09 -24.95 -35.74
C ARG A 29 -4.21 -24.63 -37.22
N ALA A 30 -3.08 -24.61 -37.91
CA ALA A 30 -3.05 -24.58 -39.37
C ALA A 30 -3.44 -25.97 -39.94
N VAL A 31 -4.15 -25.94 -41.07
CA VAL A 31 -4.51 -27.10 -41.89
C VAL A 31 -3.97 -26.84 -43.29
N CYS A 32 -3.13 -27.73 -43.81
CA CYS A 32 -2.58 -27.64 -45.16
C CYS A 32 -3.58 -28.18 -46.20
N ALA A 33 -3.38 -27.82 -47.47
CA ALA A 33 -4.26 -28.23 -48.56
C ALA A 33 -4.31 -29.76 -48.78
N ASP A 34 -3.27 -30.47 -48.36
CA ASP A 34 -3.18 -31.94 -48.38
C ASP A 34 -3.87 -32.61 -47.18
N GLY A 35 -4.50 -31.83 -46.31
CA GLY A 35 -5.19 -32.30 -45.11
C GLY A 35 -4.29 -32.53 -43.90
N THR A 36 -2.98 -32.27 -44.01
CA THR A 36 -2.08 -32.33 -42.85
C THR A 36 -2.37 -31.17 -41.88
N VAL A 37 -2.19 -31.42 -40.58
CA VAL A 37 -2.54 -30.45 -39.52
C VAL A 37 -1.39 -30.22 -38.57
N SER A 38 -1.25 -28.98 -38.11
CA SER A 38 -0.30 -28.62 -37.04
C SER A 38 -0.85 -28.96 -35.64
N ALA A 39 0.01 -28.87 -34.63
CA ALA A 39 -0.41 -28.91 -33.23
C ALA A 39 -1.33 -27.73 -32.90
N TRP A 40 -2.27 -27.94 -31.98
CA TRP A 40 -3.10 -26.86 -31.46
C TRP A 40 -2.26 -25.87 -30.65
N SER A 41 -2.35 -24.59 -30.98
CA SER A 41 -1.95 -23.49 -30.09
C SER A 41 -2.95 -23.36 -28.94
N LYS A 42 -2.59 -22.69 -27.84
CA LYS A 42 -3.50 -22.42 -26.71
C LYS A 42 -3.35 -20.97 -26.25
N ALA A 43 -4.48 -20.27 -26.14
CA ALA A 43 -4.53 -18.92 -25.60
C ALA A 43 -5.80 -18.73 -24.74
N CYS A 44 -5.76 -17.71 -23.88
CA CYS A 44 -6.88 -17.32 -23.03
C CYS A 44 -7.24 -15.86 -23.31
N SER A 45 -8.54 -15.55 -23.39
CA SER A 45 -9.02 -14.18 -23.58
C SER A 45 -8.81 -13.30 -22.34
N CYS A 46 -8.67 -13.93 -21.18
CA CYS A 46 -8.41 -13.27 -19.90
C CYS A 46 -7.01 -13.61 -19.41
N ALA A 47 -6.32 -12.61 -18.86
CA ALA A 47 -5.20 -12.85 -17.98
C ALA A 47 -5.67 -13.64 -16.73
N PRO A 48 -4.80 -14.44 -16.09
CA PRO A 48 -5.10 -15.03 -14.79
C PRO A 48 -5.55 -13.93 -13.83
N ARG A 49 -6.64 -14.15 -13.09
CA ARG A 49 -7.13 -13.19 -12.11
C ARG A 49 -6.04 -12.94 -11.06
N CYS A 50 -5.79 -11.68 -10.75
CA CYS A 50 -4.88 -11.31 -9.68
C CYS A 50 -5.35 -11.92 -8.34
N ILE A 51 -4.47 -12.67 -7.67
CA ILE A 51 -4.71 -13.17 -6.32
C ILE A 51 -4.13 -12.16 -5.34
N ILE A 52 -4.98 -11.59 -4.49
CA ILE A 52 -4.58 -10.54 -3.56
C ILE A 52 -5.07 -10.82 -2.15
N SER A 53 -4.18 -10.66 -1.18
CA SER A 53 -4.47 -10.88 0.23
C SER A 53 -5.11 -9.66 0.87
N THR A 54 -5.85 -9.90 1.95
CA THR A 54 -6.40 -8.82 2.78
C THR A 54 -5.26 -8.12 3.52
N PRO A 55 -5.25 -6.77 3.61
CA PRO A 55 -4.29 -6.05 4.44
C PRO A 55 -4.37 -6.48 5.90
N THR A 56 -3.23 -6.52 6.58
CA THR A 56 -3.10 -6.90 7.99
C THR A 56 -2.29 -5.87 8.77
N ASN A 57 -2.12 -6.07 10.07
CA ASN A 57 -1.33 -5.20 10.95
C ASN A 57 -1.73 -3.72 10.89
N LEU A 58 -3.04 -3.47 10.83
CA LEU A 58 -3.57 -2.11 10.90
C LEU A 58 -3.09 -1.42 12.17
N SER A 59 -2.61 -0.18 12.05
CA SER A 59 -2.19 0.67 13.15
C SER A 59 -2.69 2.10 12.99
N CYS A 60 -2.86 2.78 14.11
CA CYS A 60 -3.20 4.20 14.13
C CYS A 60 -2.31 4.86 15.18
N ARG A 61 -1.68 5.96 14.80
CA ARG A 61 -0.84 6.78 15.66
C ARG A 61 -1.18 8.25 15.52
N VAL A 62 -1.21 8.98 16.63
CA VAL A 62 -1.32 10.44 16.61
C VAL A 62 0.03 11.02 16.17
N VAL A 63 -0.01 11.89 15.17
CA VAL A 63 1.15 12.60 14.63
C VAL A 63 0.85 14.09 14.58
N LYS A 64 1.87 14.92 14.40
CA LYS A 64 1.64 16.34 14.15
C LYS A 64 0.78 16.52 12.89
N GLY A 65 -0.34 17.22 13.03
CA GLY A 65 -1.30 17.45 11.95
C GLY A 65 -2.39 16.39 11.77
N GLY A 66 -2.40 15.29 12.53
CA GLY A 66 -3.49 14.31 12.41
C GLY A 66 -3.29 12.95 13.07
N GLN A 67 -4.03 11.97 12.55
CA GLN A 67 -3.89 10.56 12.90
C GLN A 67 -3.40 9.80 11.68
N GLN A 68 -2.21 9.21 11.77
CA GLN A 68 -1.63 8.39 10.72
C GLN A 68 -2.12 6.95 10.86
N LEU A 69 -2.78 6.47 9.81
CA LEU A 69 -3.27 5.10 9.65
C LEU A 69 -2.25 4.34 8.80
N THR A 70 -1.81 3.16 9.25
CA THR A 70 -0.87 2.31 8.52
C THR A 70 -1.32 0.85 8.51
N TRP A 71 -0.89 0.10 7.52
CA TRP A 71 -1.13 -1.34 7.38
C TRP A 71 0.03 -2.00 6.62
N ASP A 72 0.11 -3.33 6.65
CA ASP A 72 1.12 -4.05 5.88
C ASP A 72 0.87 -3.92 4.37
N ALA A 73 1.92 -3.57 3.61
CA ALA A 73 1.88 -3.57 2.16
C ALA A 73 1.63 -4.98 1.60
N VAL A 74 0.79 -5.07 0.56
CA VAL A 74 0.32 -6.32 -0.06
C VAL A 74 0.94 -6.48 -1.44
N PHE A 75 1.68 -7.58 -1.68
CA PHE A 75 2.52 -7.76 -2.87
C PHE A 75 1.85 -7.46 -4.21
N ASN A 76 0.69 -8.04 -4.50
CA ASN A 76 0.00 -7.81 -5.78
C ASN A 76 -0.88 -6.55 -5.83
N ALA A 77 -0.81 -5.68 -4.81
CA ALA A 77 -1.59 -4.45 -4.80
C ALA A 77 -1.02 -3.38 -5.76
N SER A 78 -1.92 -2.69 -6.45
CA SER A 78 -1.64 -1.42 -7.12
C SER A 78 -2.12 -0.22 -6.31
N SER A 79 -3.12 -0.40 -5.46
CA SER A 79 -3.66 0.63 -4.58
C SER A 79 -4.46 0.01 -3.43
N TYR A 80 -4.93 0.85 -2.51
CA TYR A 80 -5.80 0.46 -1.41
C TYR A 80 -7.03 1.34 -1.37
N ASP A 81 -8.19 0.75 -1.06
CA ASP A 81 -9.37 1.51 -0.69
C ASP A 81 -9.46 1.56 0.84
N ILE A 82 -9.68 2.77 1.38
CA ILE A 82 -9.90 3.00 2.80
C ILE A 82 -11.35 3.38 3.01
N TYR A 83 -12.02 2.69 3.92
CA TYR A 83 -13.35 3.01 4.40
C TYR A 83 -13.23 3.60 5.80
N ILE A 84 -13.71 4.82 5.98
CA ILE A 84 -13.71 5.55 7.25
C ILE A 84 -15.16 5.85 7.64
N GLU A 85 -15.53 5.48 8.86
CA GLU A 85 -16.82 5.78 9.46
C GLU A 85 -16.62 6.72 10.65
N ASN A 86 -16.86 8.01 10.42
CA ASN A 86 -16.78 9.03 11.46
C ASN A 86 -17.94 8.86 12.43
N ASN A 87 -17.67 9.08 13.72
CA ASN A 87 -18.64 8.88 14.80
C ASN A 87 -19.24 7.47 14.81
N ASP A 88 -18.47 6.45 14.43
CA ASP A 88 -18.88 5.05 14.57
C ASP A 88 -19.31 4.78 16.03
N PRO A 89 -20.57 4.37 16.29
CA PRO A 89 -21.07 4.14 17.63
C PRO A 89 -20.23 3.15 18.44
N ASP A 90 -19.64 2.14 17.79
CA ASP A 90 -18.83 1.11 18.44
C ASP A 90 -17.47 1.64 18.92
N CYS A 91 -16.96 2.70 18.27
CA CYS A 91 -15.67 3.30 18.61
C CYS A 91 -15.79 4.58 19.43
N CYS A 92 -16.85 5.36 19.20
CA CYS A 92 -16.93 6.75 19.66
C CYS A 92 -17.88 6.97 20.83
N GLY A 93 -18.83 6.04 21.07
CA GLY A 93 -19.74 6.11 22.22
C GLY A 93 -20.52 7.42 22.35
N ASN A 94 -20.60 8.22 21.28
CA ASN A 94 -21.24 9.52 21.25
C ASN A 94 -22.55 9.42 20.46
N SER A 95 -23.47 10.35 20.71
CA SER A 95 -24.77 10.39 20.01
C SER A 95 -24.70 11.15 18.67
N GLN A 96 -23.50 11.37 18.12
CA GLN A 96 -23.37 12.03 16.84
C GLN A 96 -23.76 11.08 15.71
N ARG A 97 -24.36 11.62 14.66
CA ARG A 97 -24.75 10.83 13.50
C ARG A 97 -23.50 10.31 12.79
N PRO A 98 -23.39 8.99 12.52
CA PRO A 98 -22.27 8.45 11.76
C PRO A 98 -22.25 8.97 10.32
N SER A 99 -21.05 9.15 9.77
CA SER A 99 -20.88 9.49 8.35
C SER A 99 -19.73 8.71 7.74
N VAL A 100 -19.91 8.30 6.49
CA VAL A 100 -18.98 7.39 5.81
C VAL A 100 -18.23 8.12 4.72
N THR A 101 -16.93 7.88 4.63
CA THR A 101 -16.06 8.31 3.52
C THR A 101 -15.29 7.10 3.00
N THR A 102 -15.12 7.01 1.68
CA THR A 102 -14.26 6.02 1.05
C THR A 102 -13.32 6.71 0.09
N LEU A 103 -12.04 6.37 0.16
CA LEU A 103 -10.99 6.97 -0.66
C LEU A 103 -9.97 5.92 -1.10
N SER A 104 -9.16 6.24 -2.10
CA SER A 104 -8.14 5.34 -2.63
C SER A 104 -6.74 5.97 -2.51
N VAL A 105 -5.76 5.17 -2.09
CA VAL A 105 -4.35 5.57 -1.94
C VAL A 105 -3.41 4.60 -2.63
N LEU A 106 -2.22 5.09 -3.01
CA LEU A 106 -1.17 4.30 -3.68
C LEU A 106 -0.13 3.72 -2.70
N SER A 107 -0.28 4.02 -1.42
CA SER A 107 0.64 3.64 -0.36
C SER A 107 -0.11 2.91 0.75
N ASN A 108 0.63 2.25 1.63
CA ASN A 108 0.12 1.52 2.78
C ASN A 108 -0.07 2.42 4.03
N SER A 109 -0.23 3.73 3.82
CA SER A 109 -0.41 4.75 4.86
C SER A 109 -1.38 5.85 4.40
N TYR A 110 -2.11 6.44 5.35
CA TYR A 110 -2.97 7.61 5.14
C TYR A 110 -3.12 8.44 6.42
N THR A 111 -3.01 9.76 6.31
CA THR A 111 -3.19 10.67 7.45
C THR A 111 -4.56 11.33 7.41
N VAL A 112 -5.35 11.12 8.46
CA VAL A 112 -6.58 11.87 8.71
C VAL A 112 -6.19 13.19 9.36
N SER A 113 -6.53 14.32 8.72
CA SER A 113 -6.16 15.68 9.17
C SER A 113 -6.96 16.17 10.40
N SER A 114 -7.02 15.35 11.45
CA SER A 114 -7.59 15.72 12.74
C SER A 114 -7.03 14.81 13.84
N THR A 115 -6.44 15.42 14.86
CA THR A 115 -5.86 14.71 16.02
C THR A 115 -6.91 14.25 17.02
N SER A 116 -8.14 14.79 16.96
CA SER A 116 -9.24 14.48 17.88
C SER A 116 -10.45 13.84 17.21
N ALA A 117 -10.39 13.56 15.90
CA ALA A 117 -11.46 12.89 15.20
C ALA A 117 -11.66 11.48 15.76
N CYS A 118 -12.91 11.13 16.04
CA CYS A 118 -13.28 9.76 16.38
C CYS A 118 -13.96 9.09 15.19
N PHE A 119 -13.40 7.97 14.78
CA PHE A 119 -13.89 7.16 13.67
C PHE A 119 -13.50 5.69 13.85
N SER A 120 -14.10 4.82 13.06
CA SER A 120 -13.55 3.51 12.74
C SER A 120 -13.08 3.48 11.29
N TRP A 121 -12.21 2.53 10.98
CA TRP A 121 -11.73 2.36 9.62
C TRP A 121 -11.38 0.91 9.32
N LYS A 122 -11.38 0.60 8.03
CA LYS A 122 -10.92 -0.67 7.45
C LYS A 122 -10.35 -0.40 6.08
N VAL A 123 -9.47 -1.27 5.62
CA VAL A 123 -8.75 -1.12 4.35
C VAL A 123 -8.80 -2.41 3.56
N ARG A 124 -8.83 -2.32 2.24
CA ARG A 124 -8.67 -3.46 1.33
C ARG A 124 -7.68 -3.13 0.23
N ALA A 125 -7.02 -4.14 -0.30
CA ALA A 125 -6.09 -4.00 -1.40
C ALA A 125 -6.80 -4.18 -2.75
N ARG A 126 -6.30 -3.51 -3.77
CA ARG A 126 -6.79 -3.54 -5.15
C ARG A 126 -5.64 -3.87 -6.10
N CYS A 127 -5.87 -4.79 -7.03
CA CYS A 127 -4.95 -5.11 -8.12
C CYS A 127 -5.09 -4.15 -9.31
N SER A 128 -4.11 -4.15 -10.20
CA SER A 128 -4.15 -3.38 -11.45
C SER A 128 -5.32 -3.78 -12.38
N ASP A 129 -5.74 -5.05 -12.33
CA ASP A 129 -6.91 -5.57 -13.06
C ASP A 129 -8.26 -5.20 -12.40
N GLY A 130 -8.24 -4.47 -11.29
CA GLY A 130 -9.42 -4.06 -10.53
C GLY A 130 -9.91 -5.09 -9.51
N THR A 131 -9.31 -6.27 -9.42
CA THR A 131 -9.65 -7.28 -8.41
C THR A 131 -9.43 -6.72 -7.00
N LEU A 132 -10.38 -7.00 -6.10
CA LEU A 132 -10.41 -6.50 -4.74
C LEU A 132 -10.19 -7.63 -3.73
N SER A 133 -9.37 -7.38 -2.71
CA SER A 133 -9.33 -8.25 -1.54
C SER A 133 -10.62 -8.10 -0.72
N ALA A 134 -10.83 -9.00 0.25
CA ALA A 134 -11.76 -8.73 1.34
C ALA A 134 -11.30 -7.48 2.12
N TRP A 135 -12.24 -6.87 2.85
CA TRP A 135 -11.92 -5.82 3.80
C TRP A 135 -11.17 -6.39 5.00
N SER A 136 -10.21 -5.63 5.53
CA SER A 136 -9.57 -5.94 6.82
C SER A 136 -10.60 -5.93 7.96
N SER A 137 -10.16 -6.42 9.13
CA SER A 137 -10.87 -6.16 10.38
C SER A 137 -11.00 -4.65 10.62
N LYS A 138 -12.11 -4.23 11.24
CA LYS A 138 -12.36 -2.86 11.68
C LYS A 138 -11.37 -2.47 12.79
N LYS A 139 -10.84 -1.26 12.74
CA LYS A 139 -10.00 -0.66 13.80
C LYS A 139 -10.53 0.73 14.17
N CYS A 140 -10.52 1.06 15.44
CA CYS A 140 -10.86 2.41 15.90
C CYS A 140 -9.70 3.39 15.67
N SER A 141 -10.04 4.66 15.48
CA SER A 141 -9.16 5.82 15.56
C SER A 141 -8.32 5.84 16.85
N CYS A 142 -7.20 6.54 16.81
CA CYS A 142 -6.25 6.67 17.90
C CYS A 142 -6.33 8.08 18.50
N GLY A 143 -5.89 8.26 19.75
CA GLY A 143 -5.83 9.59 20.37
C GLY A 143 -6.90 9.88 21.42
N LEU A 144 -7.80 8.94 21.72
CA LEU A 144 -8.66 9.01 22.90
C LEU A 144 -7.99 8.29 24.09
N VAL A 145 -7.07 8.96 24.78
CA VAL A 145 -6.89 8.72 26.21
C VAL A 145 -7.73 9.78 26.92
N ILE A 146 -9.00 9.46 27.19
CA ILE A 146 -9.83 10.32 28.03
C ILE A 146 -9.35 10.12 29.47
N GLN A 147 -8.34 10.87 29.91
CA GLN A 147 -8.15 11.07 31.34
C GLN A 147 -9.17 12.12 31.81
N PRO A 148 -9.99 11.83 32.83
CA PRO A 148 -10.90 12.83 33.38
C PRO A 148 -10.10 14.03 33.90
N GLY A 149 -10.17 15.17 33.21
CA GLY A 149 -9.70 16.47 33.69
C GLY A 149 -8.20 16.80 33.56
N GLY A 150 -7.41 16.04 32.80
CA GLY A 150 -5.98 16.31 32.58
C GLY A 150 -5.66 16.87 31.18
N PRO A 151 -4.51 17.55 30.98
CA PRO A 151 -4.01 17.87 29.65
C PRO A 151 -3.74 16.59 28.85
N ILE A 152 -3.92 16.66 27.53
CA ILE A 152 -3.68 15.56 26.59
C ILE A 152 -2.19 15.20 26.63
N ILE A 153 -1.84 14.05 27.22
CA ILE A 153 -0.49 13.48 27.18
C ILE A 153 -0.48 12.33 26.19
N THR A 154 0.01 12.58 24.98
CA THR A 154 0.42 11.52 24.06
C THR A 154 1.75 10.98 24.59
N PRO A 155 1.91 9.66 24.84
CA PRO A 155 3.20 9.10 25.16
C PRO A 155 4.14 9.37 23.99
N ALA A 156 5.05 10.32 24.16
CA ALA A 156 6.02 10.67 23.14
C ALA A 156 7.26 9.80 23.31
N THR A 157 7.63 9.08 22.27
CA THR A 157 8.90 8.35 22.21
C THR A 157 9.99 9.38 21.97
N LYS A 158 10.81 9.64 22.99
CA LYS A 158 11.91 10.59 22.87
C LYS A 158 13.20 9.92 22.46
N ILE A 159 13.88 10.53 21.50
CA ILE A 159 15.19 10.14 21.01
C ILE A 159 16.18 11.25 21.37
N SER A 160 17.34 10.87 21.91
CA SER A 160 18.42 11.83 22.19
C SER A 160 19.20 12.15 20.92
N VAL A 161 19.44 13.44 20.67
CA VAL A 161 20.26 13.92 19.56
C VAL A 161 21.27 14.95 20.07
N ASN A 162 22.35 15.17 19.32
CA ASN A 162 23.32 16.21 19.65
C ASN A 162 22.62 17.57 19.66
N GLY A 163 22.47 18.17 20.85
CA GLY A 163 21.78 19.45 21.05
C GLY A 163 20.33 19.36 21.56
N GLY A 164 19.79 18.17 21.88
CA GLY A 164 18.47 18.06 22.51
C GLY A 164 17.83 16.67 22.44
N SER A 165 16.50 16.66 22.42
CA SER A 165 15.70 15.44 22.23
C SER A 165 14.64 15.67 21.15
N LEU A 166 14.45 14.67 20.28
CA LEU A 166 13.37 14.64 19.30
C LEU A 166 12.22 13.78 19.80
N ASN A 167 10.97 14.14 19.52
CA ASN A 167 9.86 13.20 19.63
C ASN A 167 9.69 12.49 18.29
N VAL A 168 9.61 11.17 18.29
CA VAL A 168 9.40 10.40 17.05
C VAL A 168 8.06 10.79 16.42
N GLU A 169 7.07 11.19 17.24
CA GLU A 169 5.71 11.64 16.87
C GLU A 169 5.68 12.90 16.03
N ASP A 170 6.78 13.65 16.03
CA ASP A 170 6.96 14.83 15.18
C ASP A 170 7.37 14.44 13.74
N PHE A 171 7.76 13.18 13.50
CA PHE A 171 8.08 12.66 12.18
C PHE A 171 6.89 11.92 11.58
N THR A 172 6.59 12.26 10.32
CA THR A 172 5.74 11.46 9.45
C THR A 172 6.55 10.98 8.26
N VAL A 173 6.58 9.66 8.07
CA VAL A 173 7.24 9.02 6.94
C VAL A 173 6.17 8.48 6.00
N THR A 174 6.31 8.77 4.71
CA THR A 174 5.45 8.21 3.66
C THR A 174 6.32 7.67 2.52
N THR A 175 5.88 6.55 1.95
CA THR A 175 6.51 5.91 0.80
C THR A 175 5.48 5.68 -0.30
N VAL A 176 5.66 6.28 -1.47
CA VAL A 176 4.66 6.23 -2.54
C VAL A 176 5.33 5.85 -3.87
N PRO A 177 4.81 4.89 -4.64
CA PRO A 177 3.81 3.90 -4.23
C PRO A 177 4.42 2.82 -3.32
N ASN A 178 3.58 2.13 -2.54
CA ASN A 178 3.97 0.91 -1.81
C ASN A 178 2.78 -0.07 -1.82
N PRO A 179 2.76 -1.07 -2.72
CA PRO A 179 3.91 -1.66 -3.41
C PRO A 179 4.51 -0.80 -4.51
N ALA A 180 5.84 -0.79 -4.55
CA ALA A 180 6.67 -0.15 -5.54
C ALA A 180 6.94 -1.07 -6.75
N ASP A 181 7.45 -0.45 -7.81
CA ASP A 181 7.93 -1.10 -9.03
C ASP A 181 9.38 -0.60 -9.23
N GLU A 182 9.66 0.14 -10.31
CA GLU A 182 11.00 0.70 -10.57
C GLU A 182 11.51 1.73 -9.54
N PHE A 183 10.62 2.39 -8.79
CA PHE A 183 11.00 3.42 -7.82
C PHE A 183 10.02 3.51 -6.65
N VAL A 184 10.50 4.09 -5.56
CA VAL A 184 9.67 4.57 -4.46
C VAL A 184 10.09 5.98 -4.07
N ASP A 185 9.10 6.85 -3.92
CA ASP A 185 9.28 8.22 -3.44
C ASP A 185 9.10 8.23 -1.91
N VAL A 186 10.13 8.65 -1.19
CA VAL A 186 10.17 8.68 0.28
C VAL A 186 10.17 10.13 0.75
N THR A 187 9.13 10.48 1.51
CA THR A 187 9.03 11.79 2.14
C THR A 187 9.04 11.64 3.65
N VAL A 188 9.94 12.37 4.30
CA VAL A 188 10.01 12.45 5.77
C VAL A 188 9.69 13.89 6.16
N ASN A 189 8.48 14.13 6.63
CA ASN A 189 8.11 15.46 7.11
C ASN A 189 8.41 15.56 8.61
N TYR A 190 9.03 16.68 8.97
CA TYR A 190 9.37 17.06 10.33
C TYR A 190 9.31 18.59 10.43
N GLU A 191 8.51 19.11 11.36
CA GLU A 191 8.52 20.55 11.61
C GLU A 191 9.79 20.94 12.37
N MET A 192 10.79 21.41 11.62
CA MET A 192 12.04 21.95 12.15
C MET A 192 11.83 23.32 12.80
N ASP A 193 12.64 23.60 13.83
CA ASP A 193 13.12 24.96 14.05
C ASP A 193 14.14 25.28 12.93
N ALA A 194 13.97 26.40 12.22
CA ALA A 194 14.56 26.68 10.91
C ALA A 194 16.10 26.69 10.83
N ALA A 195 16.79 26.48 11.95
CA ALA A 195 18.24 26.50 12.10
C ALA A 195 18.95 25.17 11.78
N LEU A 196 18.24 24.05 11.62
CA LEU A 196 18.84 22.72 11.43
C LEU A 196 18.45 22.09 10.10
N GLN A 197 19.22 22.27 9.03
CA GLN A 197 19.07 21.45 7.82
C GLN A 197 19.59 20.03 8.08
N ALA A 198 18.75 19.19 8.64
CA ALA A 198 19.15 17.84 8.96
C ALA A 198 18.96 16.89 7.76
N GLN A 199 20.02 16.13 7.48
CA GLN A 199 19.98 15.00 6.57
C GLN A 199 19.55 13.76 7.35
N GLY A 200 18.59 13.01 6.80
CA GLY A 200 18.27 11.66 7.24
C GLY A 200 19.06 10.63 6.44
N ARG A 201 18.89 9.37 6.79
CA ARG A 201 19.40 8.23 6.02
C ARG A 201 18.31 7.19 5.88
N ILE A 202 18.16 6.63 4.68
CA ILE A 202 17.34 5.44 4.45
C ILE A 202 18.24 4.23 4.25
N VAL A 203 17.86 3.12 4.88
CA VAL A 203 18.45 1.81 4.68
C VAL A 203 17.34 0.85 4.28
N ILE A 204 17.51 0.12 3.18
CA ILE A 204 16.62 -0.97 2.78
C ILE A 204 17.38 -2.27 2.99
N SER A 205 16.76 -3.21 3.69
CA SER A 205 17.29 -4.55 3.93
C SER A 205 16.38 -5.63 3.36
N ASP A 206 16.97 -6.73 2.93
CA ASP A 206 16.22 -7.96 2.64
C ASP A 206 15.62 -8.56 3.93
N MET A 207 14.84 -9.63 3.80
CA MET A 207 14.23 -10.32 4.96
C MET A 207 15.25 -11.06 5.85
N ALA A 208 16.47 -11.29 5.37
CA ALA A 208 17.59 -11.80 6.16
C ALA A 208 18.38 -10.67 6.86
N SER A 209 17.91 -9.42 6.76
CA SER A 209 18.52 -8.21 7.32
C SER A 209 19.85 -7.80 6.68
N HIS A 210 20.18 -8.28 5.48
CA HIS A 210 21.29 -7.73 4.71
C HIS A 210 20.89 -6.38 4.11
N GLU A 211 21.73 -5.37 4.24
CA GLU A 211 21.52 -4.07 3.60
C GLU A 211 21.72 -4.19 2.09
N VAL A 212 20.69 -3.82 1.32
CA VAL A 212 20.70 -3.84 -0.15
C VAL A 212 20.68 -2.42 -0.74
N TYR A 213 20.29 -1.42 0.05
CA TYR A 213 20.33 -0.02 -0.33
C TYR A 213 20.61 0.86 0.89
N ASN A 214 21.44 1.88 0.72
CA ASN A 214 21.78 2.83 1.77
C ASN A 214 22.08 4.19 1.13
N SER A 215 21.33 5.23 1.52
CA SER A 215 21.52 6.58 0.98
C SER A 215 21.10 7.67 1.95
N ALA A 216 21.71 8.85 1.82
CA ALA A 216 21.26 10.05 2.49
C ALA A 216 19.95 10.55 1.87
N ILE A 217 19.06 11.09 2.72
CA ILE A 217 17.80 11.71 2.30
C ILE A 217 17.68 13.09 2.92
N SER A 218 17.00 13.99 2.22
CA SER A 218 16.65 15.30 2.73
C SER A 218 15.25 15.26 3.37
N LEU A 219 15.10 15.91 4.52
CA LEU A 219 13.79 16.02 5.20
C LEU A 219 12.93 17.09 4.53
N ASN A 220 11.60 17.01 4.71
CA ASN A 220 10.60 17.94 4.15
C ASN A 220 10.64 18.09 2.62
N THR A 221 11.18 17.10 1.94
CA THR A 221 11.21 17.01 0.48
C THR A 221 10.99 15.57 0.05
N ASN A 222 10.67 15.40 -1.22
CA ASN A 222 10.51 14.09 -1.82
C ASN A 222 11.88 13.53 -2.23
N ASN A 223 12.21 12.33 -1.77
CA ASN A 223 13.43 11.62 -2.13
C ASN A 223 13.07 10.42 -2.99
N ARG A 224 13.41 10.47 -4.29
CA ARG A 224 13.20 9.33 -5.19
C ARG A 224 14.30 8.30 -5.03
N ILE A 225 13.90 7.07 -4.76
CA ILE A 225 14.79 5.91 -4.65
C ILE A 225 14.56 5.00 -5.84
N ASP A 226 15.64 4.74 -6.60
CA ASP A 226 15.65 3.78 -7.70
C ASP A 226 15.76 2.36 -7.14
N LEU A 227 14.87 1.47 -7.61
CA LEU A 227 14.76 0.09 -7.16
C LEU A 227 15.08 -0.93 -8.26
N LYS A 228 15.51 -0.49 -9.45
CA LYS A 228 15.72 -1.36 -10.63
C LYS A 228 16.71 -2.50 -10.42
N GLU A 229 17.70 -2.28 -9.55
CA GLU A 229 18.72 -3.28 -9.22
C GLU A 229 18.27 -4.26 -8.13
N LEU A 230 17.09 -4.05 -7.53
CA LEU A 230 16.52 -4.92 -6.50
C LEU A 230 15.52 -5.89 -7.12
N THR A 231 15.58 -7.16 -6.70
CA THR A 231 14.62 -8.16 -7.16
C THR A 231 13.24 -7.95 -6.55
N SER A 232 12.18 -8.32 -7.27
CA SER A 232 10.82 -8.35 -6.73
C SER A 232 10.77 -9.15 -5.42
N GLY A 233 10.16 -8.59 -4.40
CA GLY A 233 10.14 -9.19 -3.07
C GLY A 233 9.63 -8.26 -1.97
N ILE A 234 9.72 -8.77 -0.73
CA ILE A 234 9.42 -8.01 0.48
C ILE A 234 10.74 -7.59 1.10
N TYR A 235 10.83 -6.31 1.46
CA TYR A 235 11.98 -5.69 2.10
C TYR A 235 11.50 -4.95 3.35
N VAL A 236 12.46 -4.55 4.17
CA VAL A 236 12.23 -3.64 5.30
C VAL A 236 13.06 -2.41 5.06
N TYR A 237 12.40 -1.24 5.02
CA TYR A 237 13.10 0.02 4.99
C TYR A 237 13.10 0.66 6.39
N ARG A 238 14.21 1.30 6.72
CA ARG A 238 14.45 1.98 7.99
C ARG A 238 14.90 3.39 7.71
N ILE A 239 14.32 4.35 8.42
CA ILE A 239 14.73 5.75 8.35
C ILE A 239 15.45 6.13 9.63
N PHE A 240 16.60 6.74 9.47
CA PHE A 240 17.44 7.24 10.54
C PHE A 240 17.58 8.76 10.48
N TYR A 241 17.62 9.38 11.65
CA TYR A 241 18.07 10.76 11.85
C TYR A 241 19.39 10.71 12.62
N GLY A 242 20.50 11.03 11.96
CA GLY A 242 21.83 10.66 12.48
C GLY A 242 21.93 9.14 12.65
N ASP A 243 22.21 8.68 13.87
CA ASP A 243 22.28 7.24 14.20
C ASP A 243 20.98 6.69 14.81
N GLN A 244 19.96 7.54 14.95
CA GLN A 244 18.74 7.19 15.66
C GLN A 244 17.66 6.71 14.70
N LEU A 245 17.13 5.53 14.95
CA LEU A 245 16.02 4.95 14.17
C LEU A 245 14.73 5.71 14.47
N ILE A 246 14.12 6.30 13.45
CA ILE A 246 12.85 7.04 13.59
C ILE A 246 11.66 6.31 12.93
N HIS A 247 11.92 5.41 11.99
CA HIS A 247 10.86 4.65 11.30
C HIS A 247 11.34 3.29 10.81
N THR A 248 10.43 2.32 10.79
CA THR A 248 10.65 0.98 10.24
C THR A 248 9.34 0.48 9.67
N GLU A 249 9.37 0.03 8.41
CA GLU A 249 8.18 -0.48 7.75
C GLU A 249 8.53 -1.39 6.56
N LYS A 250 7.54 -2.16 6.10
CA LYS A 250 7.69 -3.04 4.93
C LYS A 250 7.66 -2.23 3.65
N LEU A 251 8.59 -2.51 2.75
CA LEU A 251 8.55 -2.09 1.35
C LEU A 251 8.30 -3.34 0.50
N VAL A 252 7.36 -3.26 -0.43
CA VAL A 252 7.14 -4.34 -1.39
C VAL A 252 7.53 -3.87 -2.78
N ILE A 253 8.35 -4.65 -3.47
CA ILE A 253 8.80 -4.40 -4.85
C ILE A 253 8.20 -5.49 -5.72
N LYS A 254 7.50 -5.10 -6.79
CA LYS A 254 6.85 -6.02 -7.74
C LYS A 254 7.76 -6.35 -8.91
#